data_AF-A0A9D2JRS6-F1
#
_entry.id   AF-A0A9D2JRS6-F1
#
_cell.length_a   1.000
_cell.length_b   1.000
_cell.length_c   1.000
_cell.angle_alpha   90.00
_cell.angle_beta   90.00
_cell.angle_gamma   90.00
#
_symmetry.space_group_name_H-M   'P 1'
#
loop_
_entity.id
_entity.type
_entity.pdbx_description
1 polymer ?
#
loop_
_entity_poly.entity_id
_entity_poly.type
_entity_poly.pdbx_seq_one_letter_code
_entity_poly.pdbx_strand_id
1 'polypeptide(L)'
;MEEIKLLDCTLRDGGYINDWKFGEKTIKSIIARLQQANTDYIEVGFLRNCEYHKNRTLFNNIREMKTMLPAKKGNTGYIAMALHSQYDVEKLEENDHTIDGIRVTFHDYDQDEGLAFCKRVKEKGYPVFVNPINIMGYSDEMLLSLLKKVNQLKPYGFSIVDTFGSMTKNELVRIYSLCENNLDEEILLGLHLHENMAQSFLLAQSFLEIRRQSRRCILDASLNGMGRVPGNLCIELIMDYLNRNFGKAYDLDPVLDAIEEHITPIKEKESWGYQAEYFLSAKHNLHRNYAEFLLSKGTLSSRDMHCLLQQIPLEKKSAFDKEFIQGLYNCYEDARVADRESLEEIKDLLSQGIPVLLAPGKSLEKQWDQIEKYMEHHKGIPISVNFYFDGQKEGYAFFSNAKRFQEYGPAENPAVRKILTSNMGKGIREKDLIVNYQRLKPLGETEPNGGILLLRLLALLGIKEAALAGFDGYQKGEENYLPGYFGKFGAAREGNNKEIAEELQRLGEKIRLTFLTPSLYQAYMPAQTEEKWLFPGQRKQEGF
;
A
#
# COMPACT_ATOMS: atom_id res chain seq x y z
N MET A 1 -45.52 12.78 -12.77
CA MET A 1 -44.38 13.47 -12.13
C MET A 1 -43.23 12.50 -12.12
N GLU A 2 -42.03 12.90 -12.50
CA GLU A 2 -40.90 11.97 -12.59
C GLU A 2 -40.50 11.44 -11.20
N GLU A 3 -40.46 10.11 -11.04
CA GLU A 3 -40.08 9.47 -9.77
C GLU A 3 -38.55 9.36 -9.64
N ILE A 4 -37.93 10.50 -9.34
CA ILE A 4 -36.51 10.62 -8.99
C ILE A 4 -36.39 10.76 -7.47
N LYS A 5 -35.49 10.00 -6.84
CA LYS A 5 -35.18 10.11 -5.41
C LYS A 5 -33.70 10.36 -5.17
N LEU A 6 -33.36 10.97 -4.04
CA LEU A 6 -31.99 11.15 -3.55
C LEU A 6 -31.72 10.31 -2.31
N LEU A 7 -30.53 9.71 -2.25
CA LEU A 7 -30.01 9.02 -1.09
C LEU A 7 -28.72 9.70 -0.62
N ASP A 8 -28.71 10.17 0.63
CA ASP A 8 -27.47 10.58 1.28
C ASP A 8 -26.72 9.34 1.80
N CYS A 9 -25.43 9.23 1.45
CA CYS A 9 -24.55 8.15 1.92
C CYS A 9 -23.38 8.66 2.79
N THR A 10 -23.47 9.87 3.34
CA THR A 10 -22.40 10.49 4.13
C THR A 10 -21.99 9.64 5.33
N LEU A 11 -22.98 9.11 6.06
CA LEU A 11 -22.75 8.32 7.28
C LEU A 11 -22.27 6.88 7.00
N ARG A 12 -22.35 6.42 5.74
CA ARG A 12 -21.90 5.08 5.32
C ARG A 12 -20.60 5.14 4.53
N ASP A 13 -20.61 5.81 3.39
CA ASP A 13 -19.44 5.92 2.50
C ASP A 13 -18.42 6.92 3.05
N GLY A 14 -18.90 8.08 3.53
CA GLY A 14 -18.03 9.07 4.18
C GLY A 14 -17.28 8.50 5.39
N GLY A 15 -17.82 7.45 6.03
CA GLY A 15 -17.15 6.75 7.12
C GLY A 15 -15.79 6.14 6.76
N TYR A 16 -15.48 5.91 5.47
CA TYR A 16 -14.13 5.50 5.06
C TYR A 16 -13.05 6.55 5.36
N ILE A 17 -13.42 7.83 5.50
CA ILE A 17 -12.48 8.93 5.80
C ILE A 17 -12.08 8.95 7.28
N ASN A 18 -13.00 8.64 8.19
CA ASN A 18 -12.81 8.83 9.63
C ASN A 18 -13.04 7.55 10.45
N ASP A 19 -12.92 6.37 9.84
CA ASP A 19 -13.20 5.06 10.44
C ASP A 19 -14.62 4.97 11.05
N TRP A 20 -15.59 5.58 10.36
CA TRP A 20 -16.99 5.72 10.76
C TRP A 20 -17.20 6.47 12.08
N LYS A 21 -16.16 7.11 12.63
CA LYS A 21 -16.15 7.71 13.98
C LYS A 21 -16.59 9.17 13.98
N PHE A 22 -17.83 9.42 13.59
CA PHE A 22 -18.42 10.77 13.55
C PHE A 22 -18.72 11.36 14.94
N GLY A 23 -19.02 10.51 15.93
CA GLY A 23 -19.49 10.94 17.25
C GLY A 23 -21.03 11.02 17.32
N GLU A 24 -21.60 10.55 18.44
CA GLU A 24 -23.06 10.38 18.59
C GLU A 24 -23.87 11.65 18.28
N LYS A 25 -23.41 12.80 18.79
CA LYS A 25 -24.07 14.09 18.59
C LYS A 25 -24.04 14.52 17.12
N THR A 26 -22.90 14.34 16.46
CA THR A 26 -22.72 14.67 15.03
C THR A 26 -23.56 13.77 14.15
N ILE A 27 -23.61 12.46 14.42
CA ILE A 27 -24.47 11.50 13.69
C ILE A 27 -25.94 11.96 13.75
N LYS A 28 -26.44 12.22 14.97
CA LYS A 28 -27.83 12.66 15.17
C LYS A 28 -28.11 14.02 14.51
N SER A 29 -27.14 14.94 14.56
CA SER A 29 -27.24 16.24 13.90
C SER A 29 -27.34 16.11 12.38
N ILE A 30 -26.44 15.35 11.75
CA ILE A 30 -26.44 15.09 10.30
C ILE A 30 -27.78 14.48 9.86
N ILE A 31 -28.27 13.47 10.57
CA ILE A 31 -29.58 12.85 10.26
C ILE A 31 -30.70 13.89 10.34
N ALA A 32 -30.76 14.69 11.40
CA ALA A 32 -31.80 15.68 11.59
C ALA A 32 -31.76 16.78 10.50
N ARG A 33 -30.57 17.25 10.12
CA ARG A 33 -30.39 18.25 9.06
C ARG A 33 -30.81 17.71 7.69
N LEU A 34 -30.44 16.47 7.35
CA LEU A 34 -30.86 15.82 6.11
C LEU A 34 -32.37 15.55 6.05
N GLN A 35 -33.01 15.27 7.19
CA GLN A 35 -34.48 15.20 7.28
C GLN A 35 -35.13 16.57 7.07
N GLN A 36 -34.60 17.63 7.68
CA GLN A 36 -35.09 19.01 7.48
C GLN A 36 -34.98 19.42 6.00
N ALA A 37 -33.93 18.96 5.33
CA ALA A 37 -33.70 19.15 3.90
C ALA A 37 -34.70 18.41 2.97
N ASN A 38 -35.62 17.61 3.53
CA ASN A 38 -36.51 16.71 2.79
C ASN A 38 -35.78 15.71 1.88
N THR A 39 -34.60 15.23 2.29
CA THR A 39 -33.88 14.16 1.59
C THR A 39 -34.74 12.89 1.57
N ASP A 40 -34.84 12.19 0.43
CA ASP A 40 -35.73 11.02 0.31
C ASP A 40 -35.23 9.84 1.16
N TYR A 41 -33.93 9.56 1.15
CA TYR A 41 -33.30 8.51 1.96
C TYR A 41 -31.98 8.96 2.59
N ILE A 42 -31.70 8.44 3.79
CA ILE A 42 -30.41 8.56 4.46
C ILE A 42 -29.88 7.16 4.73
N GLU A 43 -28.69 6.86 4.24
CA GLU A 43 -27.97 5.63 4.52
C GLU A 43 -27.16 5.80 5.81
N VAL A 44 -27.63 5.16 6.88
CA VAL A 44 -27.27 5.48 8.27
C VAL A 44 -25.95 4.81 8.69
N GLY A 45 -25.45 3.87 7.90
CA GLY A 45 -24.19 3.17 8.16
C GLY A 45 -24.17 1.73 7.66
N PHE A 46 -23.22 0.96 8.17
CA PHE A 46 -23.09 -0.46 7.86
C PHE A 46 -23.69 -1.37 8.94
N LEU A 47 -24.32 -2.45 8.49
CA LEU A 47 -24.48 -3.68 9.26
C LEU A 47 -23.20 -4.51 9.14
N ARG A 48 -22.58 -4.84 10.27
CA ARG A 48 -21.29 -5.55 10.31
C ARG A 48 -21.17 -6.38 11.57
N ASN A 49 -20.42 -7.49 11.47
CA ASN A 49 -20.04 -8.29 12.62
C ASN A 49 -19.00 -7.52 13.47
N CYS A 50 -19.45 -6.65 14.37
CA CYS A 50 -18.57 -5.80 15.19
C CYS A 50 -19.16 -5.48 16.57
N GLU A 51 -18.33 -5.06 17.53
CA GLU A 51 -18.83 -4.44 18.75
C GLU A 51 -19.42 -3.05 18.45
N TYR A 52 -20.64 -2.83 18.94
CA TYR A 52 -21.32 -1.56 18.76
C TYR A 52 -20.70 -0.46 19.61
N HIS A 53 -20.58 0.73 19.03
CA HIS A 53 -20.13 1.92 19.73
C HIS A 53 -20.90 3.14 19.26
N LYS A 54 -21.53 3.88 20.19
CA LYS A 54 -22.42 5.02 19.89
C LYS A 54 -21.78 6.20 19.13
N ASN A 55 -20.46 6.26 19.05
CA ASN A 55 -19.77 7.27 18.24
C ASN A 55 -19.46 6.80 16.82
N ARG A 56 -19.89 5.59 16.43
CA ARG A 56 -19.65 5.00 15.12
C ARG A 56 -20.95 4.66 14.41
N THR A 57 -20.93 4.73 13.09
CA THR A 57 -22.05 4.30 12.21
C THR A 57 -21.85 2.86 11.72
N LEU A 58 -21.44 1.98 12.65
CA LEU A 58 -21.35 0.54 12.46
C LEU A 58 -22.25 -0.15 13.48
N PHE A 59 -23.12 -1.02 13.00
CA PHE A 59 -24.16 -1.65 13.80
C PHE A 59 -24.13 -3.15 13.61
N ASN A 60 -24.32 -3.91 14.69
CA ASN A 60 -24.41 -5.36 14.66
C ASN A 60 -25.86 -5.82 14.34
N ASN A 61 -26.84 -4.95 14.60
CA ASN A 61 -28.27 -5.23 14.41
C ASN A 61 -29.09 -3.92 14.28
N ILE A 62 -30.39 -4.04 13.97
CA ILE A 62 -31.27 -2.88 13.76
C ILE A 62 -31.65 -2.20 15.07
N ARG A 63 -31.73 -2.95 16.19
CA ARG A 63 -31.98 -2.36 17.52
C ARG A 63 -30.94 -1.33 17.92
N GLU A 64 -29.67 -1.58 17.64
CA GLU A 64 -28.59 -0.62 17.90
C GLU A 64 -28.74 0.62 17.00
N MET A 65 -29.01 0.42 15.71
CA MET A 65 -29.24 1.53 14.77
C MET A 65 -30.40 2.41 15.20
N LYS A 66 -31.48 1.81 15.71
CA LYS A 66 -32.67 2.51 16.23
C LYS A 66 -32.33 3.57 17.27
N THR A 67 -31.27 3.37 18.07
CA THR A 67 -30.85 4.32 19.10
C THR A 67 -30.28 5.64 18.54
N MET A 68 -29.90 5.66 17.26
CA MET A 68 -29.41 6.84 16.54
C MET A 68 -30.50 7.56 15.75
N LEU A 69 -31.61 6.89 15.48
CA LEU A 69 -32.67 7.44 14.67
C LEU A 69 -33.61 8.32 15.50
N PRO A 70 -34.12 9.41 14.93
CA PRO A 70 -35.12 10.25 15.59
C PRO A 70 -36.46 9.52 15.65
N ALA A 71 -37.25 9.81 16.70
CA ALA A 71 -38.56 9.18 16.91
C ALA A 71 -39.58 9.51 15.81
N LYS A 72 -39.45 10.68 15.16
CA LYS A 72 -40.29 11.11 14.04
C LYS A 72 -39.47 11.05 12.75
N LYS A 73 -39.90 10.17 11.85
CA LYS A 73 -39.23 9.90 10.58
C LYS A 73 -39.56 10.93 9.48
N GLY A 74 -40.73 11.55 9.54
CA GLY A 74 -41.18 12.50 8.51
C GLY A 74 -41.33 11.78 7.16
N ASN A 75 -40.89 12.44 6.08
CA ASN A 75 -40.92 11.91 4.72
C ASN A 75 -39.62 11.19 4.30
N THR A 76 -38.60 11.18 5.17
CA THR A 76 -37.28 10.63 4.87
C THR A 76 -37.19 9.17 5.29
N GLY A 77 -36.74 8.31 4.39
CA GLY A 77 -36.45 6.92 4.69
C GLY A 77 -35.04 6.68 5.24
N TYR A 78 -34.86 5.61 5.99
CA TYR A 78 -33.58 5.16 6.53
C TYR A 78 -33.15 3.85 5.89
N ILE A 79 -31.91 3.78 5.42
CA ILE A 79 -31.35 2.60 4.78
C ILE A 79 -30.06 2.20 5.50
N ALA A 80 -29.79 0.91 5.55
CA ALA A 80 -28.51 0.36 6.00
C ALA A 80 -27.82 -0.36 4.84
N MET A 81 -26.49 -0.44 4.86
CA MET A 81 -25.75 -1.28 3.92
C MET A 81 -25.14 -2.51 4.62
N ALA A 82 -25.16 -3.67 3.97
CA ALA A 82 -24.45 -4.87 4.41
C ALA A 82 -23.57 -5.39 3.27
N LEU A 83 -22.30 -5.67 3.58
CA LEU A 83 -21.44 -6.47 2.71
C LEU A 83 -21.63 -7.94 3.11
N HIS A 84 -22.09 -8.76 2.16
CA HIS A 84 -22.52 -10.14 2.45
C HIS A 84 -21.45 -10.98 3.18
N SER A 85 -20.16 -10.73 2.90
CA SER A 85 -19.03 -11.45 3.49
C SER A 85 -18.58 -10.93 4.86
N GLN A 86 -19.14 -9.81 5.34
CA GLN A 86 -18.75 -9.16 6.60
C GLN A 86 -19.88 -9.05 7.62
N TYR A 87 -21.08 -9.49 7.28
CA TYR A 87 -22.24 -9.48 8.16
C TYR A 87 -22.92 -10.84 8.17
N ASP A 88 -23.25 -11.31 9.37
CA ASP A 88 -24.02 -12.52 9.55
C ASP A 88 -25.52 -12.18 9.51
N VAL A 89 -26.19 -12.58 8.43
CA VAL A 89 -27.63 -12.30 8.23
C VAL A 89 -28.51 -12.94 9.30
N GLU A 90 -28.05 -13.96 10.01
CA GLU A 90 -28.83 -14.57 11.09
C GLU A 90 -29.02 -13.63 12.29
N LYS A 91 -28.14 -12.62 12.42
CA LYS A 91 -28.25 -11.56 13.43
C LYS A 91 -29.27 -10.48 13.08
N LEU A 92 -29.67 -10.39 11.82
CA LEU A 92 -30.67 -9.44 11.36
C LEU A 92 -32.02 -9.84 11.95
N GLU A 93 -32.67 -8.93 12.67
CA GLU A 93 -34.00 -9.20 13.22
C GLU A 93 -35.08 -9.25 12.11
N GLU A 94 -36.31 -9.62 12.46
CA GLU A 94 -37.46 -9.38 11.56
C GLU A 94 -37.71 -7.87 11.41
N ASN A 95 -38.14 -7.45 10.23
CA ASN A 95 -38.37 -6.04 9.93
C ASN A 95 -39.46 -5.43 10.83
N ASP A 96 -39.05 -4.60 11.79
CA ASP A 96 -39.94 -3.84 12.67
C ASP A 96 -40.29 -2.44 12.11
N HIS A 97 -39.95 -2.19 10.83
CA HIS A 97 -40.12 -0.93 10.11
C HIS A 97 -39.29 0.25 10.65
N THR A 98 -38.28 -0.01 11.49
CA THR A 98 -37.30 1.01 11.90
C THR A 98 -36.56 1.62 10.71
N ILE A 99 -36.23 0.79 9.71
CA ILE A 99 -35.59 1.20 8.46
C ILE A 99 -36.44 0.76 7.24
N ASP A 100 -36.25 1.44 6.10
CA ASP A 100 -37.00 1.23 4.85
C ASP A 100 -36.33 0.28 3.89
N GLY A 101 -35.09 -0.10 4.14
CA GLY A 101 -34.45 -1.11 3.33
C GLY A 101 -33.00 -1.34 3.68
N ILE A 102 -32.48 -2.41 3.10
CA ILE A 102 -31.09 -2.82 3.25
C ILE A 102 -30.48 -2.95 1.87
N ARG A 103 -29.34 -2.28 1.68
CA ARG A 103 -28.51 -2.39 0.49
C ARG A 103 -27.51 -3.50 0.71
N VAL A 104 -27.50 -4.49 -0.16
CA VAL A 104 -26.58 -5.62 -0.08
C VAL A 104 -25.57 -5.50 -1.19
N THR A 105 -24.30 -5.51 -0.81
CA THR A 105 -23.19 -5.36 -1.75
C THR A 105 -22.31 -6.61 -1.80
N PHE A 106 -21.79 -6.90 -2.99
CA PHE A 106 -20.99 -8.09 -3.29
C PHE A 106 -20.13 -7.86 -4.54
N HIS A 107 -19.05 -8.63 -4.67
CA HIS A 107 -18.20 -8.64 -5.86
C HIS A 107 -18.77 -9.58 -6.94
N ASP A 108 -18.32 -9.41 -8.18
CA ASP A 108 -18.66 -10.25 -9.32
C ASP A 108 -18.40 -11.74 -9.09
N TYR A 109 -17.29 -12.07 -8.45
CA TYR A 109 -16.90 -13.45 -8.15
C TYR A 109 -17.71 -14.10 -7.00
N ASP A 110 -18.43 -13.31 -6.18
CA ASP A 110 -19.28 -13.79 -5.07
C ASP A 110 -20.79 -13.48 -5.32
N GLN A 111 -21.19 -13.31 -6.57
CA GLN A 111 -22.53 -12.82 -6.90
C GLN A 111 -23.67 -13.75 -6.43
N ASP A 112 -23.45 -15.06 -6.45
CA ASP A 112 -24.48 -16.04 -6.11
C ASP A 112 -24.74 -16.07 -4.60
N GLU A 113 -23.67 -16.01 -3.81
CA GLU A 113 -23.69 -15.82 -2.36
C GLU A 113 -24.35 -14.48 -1.99
N GLY A 114 -23.99 -13.40 -2.70
CA GLY A 114 -24.58 -12.08 -2.52
C GLY A 114 -26.09 -12.04 -2.78
N LEU A 115 -26.56 -12.70 -3.84
CA LEU A 115 -27.99 -12.79 -4.15
C LEU A 115 -28.74 -13.70 -3.17
N ALA A 116 -28.13 -14.79 -2.70
CA ALA A 116 -28.68 -15.62 -1.65
C ALA A 116 -28.83 -14.84 -0.33
N PHE A 117 -27.85 -13.98 -0.02
CA PHE A 117 -27.94 -13.06 1.11
C PHE A 117 -29.12 -12.08 0.95
N CYS A 118 -29.29 -11.48 -0.23
CA CYS A 118 -30.42 -10.60 -0.52
C CYS A 118 -31.77 -11.30 -0.31
N LYS A 119 -31.87 -12.58 -0.71
CA LYS A 119 -33.08 -13.39 -0.50
C LYS A 119 -33.41 -13.54 0.99
N ARG A 120 -32.41 -13.85 1.83
CA ARG A 120 -32.61 -13.97 3.29
C ARG A 120 -33.02 -12.65 3.93
N VAL A 121 -32.43 -11.53 3.50
CA VAL A 121 -32.85 -10.18 3.94
C VAL A 121 -34.32 -9.91 3.59
N LYS A 122 -34.75 -10.30 2.39
CA LYS A 122 -36.13 -10.17 1.93
C LYS A 122 -37.09 -11.10 2.69
N GLU A 123 -36.65 -12.32 3.03
CA GLU A 123 -37.42 -13.27 3.87
C GLU A 123 -37.69 -12.71 5.28
N LYS A 124 -36.79 -11.89 5.82
CA LYS A 124 -36.97 -11.13 7.08
C LYS A 124 -37.87 -9.88 6.92
N GLY A 125 -38.46 -9.67 5.75
CA GLY A 125 -39.42 -8.60 5.48
C GLY A 125 -38.83 -7.24 5.10
N TYR A 126 -37.51 -7.12 4.87
CA TYR A 126 -36.91 -5.84 4.45
C TYR A 126 -36.99 -5.65 2.93
N PRO A 127 -37.34 -4.45 2.44
CA PRO A 127 -37.04 -4.06 1.07
C PRO A 127 -35.52 -4.12 0.84
N VAL A 128 -35.10 -4.88 -0.16
CA VAL A 128 -33.67 -5.10 -0.45
C VAL A 128 -33.26 -4.38 -1.72
N PHE A 129 -32.07 -3.78 -1.71
CA PHE A 129 -31.43 -3.20 -2.88
C PHE A 129 -30.19 -4.04 -3.22
N VAL A 130 -30.02 -4.34 -4.50
CA VAL A 130 -28.88 -5.12 -5.01
C VAL A 130 -27.82 -4.16 -5.54
N ASN A 131 -26.62 -4.21 -4.95
CA ASN A 131 -25.53 -3.26 -5.19
C ASN A 131 -24.23 -3.98 -5.58
N PRO A 132 -24.12 -4.49 -6.83
CA PRO A 132 -22.89 -5.14 -7.28
C PRO A 132 -21.73 -4.13 -7.31
N ILE A 133 -20.59 -4.53 -6.75
CA ILE A 133 -19.36 -3.73 -6.72
C ILE A 133 -18.70 -3.80 -8.09
N ASN A 134 -18.12 -2.69 -8.52
CA ASN A 134 -17.33 -2.58 -9.75
C ASN A 134 -18.09 -3.05 -11.00
N ILE A 135 -19.24 -2.43 -11.29
CA ILE A 135 -20.05 -2.80 -12.45
C ILE A 135 -19.29 -2.64 -13.78
N MET A 136 -18.28 -1.76 -13.80
CA MET A 136 -17.32 -1.58 -14.91
C MET A 136 -16.46 -2.82 -15.20
N GLY A 137 -16.34 -3.76 -14.26
CA GLY A 137 -15.64 -5.03 -14.44
C GLY A 137 -16.47 -6.10 -15.15
N TYR A 138 -17.79 -5.90 -15.31
CA TYR A 138 -18.68 -6.88 -15.92
C TYR A 138 -18.65 -6.78 -17.45
N SER A 139 -18.49 -7.92 -18.11
CA SER A 139 -18.84 -8.02 -19.54
C SER A 139 -20.36 -7.87 -19.72
N ASP A 140 -20.80 -7.55 -20.93
CA ASP A 140 -22.23 -7.46 -21.26
C ASP A 140 -22.97 -8.77 -20.90
N GLU A 141 -22.37 -9.92 -21.20
CA GLU A 141 -22.94 -11.24 -20.88
C GLU A 141 -23.07 -11.46 -19.36
N MET A 142 -22.04 -11.10 -18.59
CA MET A 142 -22.07 -11.21 -17.13
C MET A 142 -23.17 -10.31 -16.54
N LEU A 143 -23.27 -9.06 -17.01
CA LEU A 143 -24.29 -8.12 -16.53
C LEU A 143 -25.70 -8.62 -16.89
N LEU A 144 -25.93 -9.11 -18.11
CA LEU A 144 -27.22 -9.67 -18.52
C LEU A 144 -27.61 -10.90 -17.69
N SER A 145 -26.65 -11.77 -17.40
CA SER A 145 -26.84 -12.93 -16.50
C SER A 145 -27.23 -12.48 -15.09
N LEU A 146 -26.56 -11.47 -14.54
CA LEU A 146 -26.89 -10.89 -13.25
C LEU A 146 -28.30 -10.28 -13.24
N LEU A 147 -28.65 -9.47 -14.24
CA LEU A 147 -29.97 -8.84 -14.37
C LEU A 147 -31.09 -9.88 -14.42
N LYS A 148 -30.88 -11.01 -15.11
CA LYS A 148 -31.84 -12.13 -15.12
C LYS A 148 -32.07 -12.71 -13.73
N LYS A 149 -31.01 -12.91 -12.93
CA LYS A 149 -31.12 -13.38 -11.54
C LYS A 149 -31.79 -12.33 -10.65
N VAL A 150 -31.47 -11.05 -10.83
CA VAL A 150 -32.09 -9.92 -10.12
C VAL A 150 -33.59 -9.86 -10.39
N ASN A 151 -34.04 -10.02 -11.63
CA ASN A 151 -35.47 -10.07 -11.97
C ASN A 151 -36.20 -11.24 -11.31
N GLN A 152 -35.54 -12.38 -11.13
CA GLN A 152 -36.12 -13.52 -10.40
C GLN A 152 -36.26 -13.21 -8.90
N LEU A 153 -35.28 -12.53 -8.32
CA LEU A 153 -35.30 -12.10 -6.92
C LEU A 153 -36.36 -11.02 -6.65
N LYS A 154 -36.65 -10.16 -7.64
CA LYS A 154 -37.52 -8.98 -7.53
C LYS A 154 -37.18 -8.10 -6.31
N PRO A 155 -35.95 -7.56 -6.22
CA PRO A 155 -35.60 -6.62 -5.16
C PRO A 155 -36.37 -5.31 -5.29
N TYR A 156 -36.32 -4.46 -4.28
CA TYR A 156 -36.87 -3.10 -4.36
C TYR A 156 -36.09 -2.26 -5.37
N GLY A 157 -34.77 -2.40 -5.42
CA GLY A 157 -33.93 -1.70 -6.37
C GLY A 157 -32.65 -2.46 -6.76
N PHE A 158 -32.05 -2.03 -7.86
CA PHE A 158 -30.75 -2.47 -8.36
C PHE A 158 -29.92 -1.23 -8.69
N SER A 159 -28.65 -1.18 -8.29
CA SER A 159 -27.80 -0.01 -8.52
C SER A 159 -26.67 -0.28 -9.51
N ILE A 160 -26.44 0.69 -10.40
CA ILE A 160 -25.20 0.86 -11.15
C ILE A 160 -24.18 1.53 -10.20
N VAL A 161 -23.06 0.86 -9.91
CA VAL A 161 -22.05 1.34 -8.95
C VAL A 161 -20.69 1.49 -9.64
N ASP A 162 -20.24 2.73 -9.85
CA ASP A 162 -18.92 3.06 -10.41
C ASP A 162 -17.82 3.05 -9.33
N THR A 163 -17.53 1.88 -8.77
CA THR A 163 -16.61 1.72 -7.62
C THR A 163 -15.21 2.31 -7.84
N PHE A 164 -14.71 2.33 -9.08
CA PHE A 164 -13.37 2.85 -9.38
C PHE A 164 -13.37 4.28 -9.92
N GLY A 165 -14.55 4.90 -10.06
CA GLY A 165 -14.70 6.24 -10.64
C GLY A 165 -14.18 6.32 -12.08
N SER A 166 -14.25 5.20 -12.81
CA SER A 166 -13.69 5.03 -14.16
C SER A 166 -14.75 5.16 -15.26
N MET A 167 -16.02 5.31 -14.88
CA MET A 167 -17.13 5.41 -15.82
C MET A 167 -17.04 6.70 -16.63
N THR A 168 -17.10 6.56 -17.95
CA THR A 168 -17.28 7.70 -18.87
C THR A 168 -18.74 7.81 -19.28
N LYS A 169 -19.13 8.91 -19.94
CA LYS A 169 -20.49 9.07 -20.49
C LYS A 169 -20.88 7.92 -21.44
N ASN A 170 -19.95 7.43 -22.26
CA ASN A 170 -20.21 6.31 -23.17
C ASN A 170 -20.49 5.01 -22.41
N GLU A 171 -19.73 4.76 -21.35
CA GLU A 171 -19.93 3.57 -20.49
C GLU A 171 -21.23 3.66 -19.71
N LEU A 172 -21.57 4.84 -19.19
CA LEU A 172 -22.87 5.09 -18.57
C LEU A 172 -24.01 4.78 -19.54
N VAL A 173 -23.95 5.28 -20.78
CA VAL A 173 -24.98 5.01 -21.81
C VAL A 173 -25.07 3.51 -22.12
N ARG A 174 -23.93 2.81 -22.25
CA ARG A 174 -23.91 1.36 -22.49
C ARG A 174 -24.57 0.59 -21.35
N ILE A 175 -24.12 0.82 -20.11
CA ILE A 175 -24.60 0.09 -18.93
C ILE A 175 -26.06 0.43 -18.65
N TYR A 176 -26.44 1.71 -18.73
CA TYR A 176 -27.83 2.13 -18.62
C TYR A 176 -28.71 1.42 -19.65
N SER A 177 -28.28 1.34 -20.92
CA SER A 177 -29.04 0.66 -21.97
C SER A 177 -29.23 -0.82 -21.68
N LEU A 178 -28.22 -1.51 -21.15
CA LEU A 178 -28.34 -2.91 -20.74
C LEU A 178 -29.32 -3.06 -19.57
N CYS A 179 -29.22 -2.20 -18.55
CA CYS A 179 -30.14 -2.21 -17.41
C CYS A 179 -31.58 -1.90 -17.84
N GLU A 180 -31.82 -0.79 -18.54
CA GLU A 180 -33.17 -0.36 -18.91
C GLU A 180 -33.94 -1.39 -19.74
N ASN A 181 -33.26 -2.08 -20.66
CA ASN A 181 -33.91 -3.03 -21.56
C ASN A 181 -34.04 -4.46 -20.98
N ASN A 182 -33.36 -4.77 -19.87
CA ASN A 182 -33.33 -6.13 -19.32
C ASN A 182 -33.70 -6.21 -17.84
N LEU A 183 -33.78 -5.10 -17.11
CA LEU A 183 -34.25 -5.04 -15.73
C LEU A 183 -35.76 -4.76 -15.72
N ASP A 184 -36.49 -5.54 -14.93
CA ASP A 184 -37.93 -5.38 -14.72
C ASP A 184 -38.28 -3.91 -14.40
N GLU A 185 -39.31 -3.35 -15.05
CA GLU A 185 -39.75 -1.96 -14.89
C GLU A 185 -40.16 -1.62 -13.46
N GLU A 186 -40.61 -2.63 -12.69
CA GLU A 186 -40.95 -2.47 -11.28
C GLU A 186 -39.72 -2.29 -10.38
N ILE A 187 -38.53 -2.72 -10.82
CA ILE A 187 -37.31 -2.58 -10.03
C ILE A 187 -36.75 -1.16 -10.21
N LEU A 188 -36.56 -0.48 -9.08
CA LEU A 188 -35.97 0.87 -9.06
C LEU A 188 -34.50 0.82 -9.50
N LEU A 189 -34.09 1.72 -10.39
CA LEU A 189 -32.71 1.80 -10.87
C LEU A 189 -31.90 2.85 -10.09
N GLY A 190 -30.87 2.43 -9.39
CA GLY A 190 -29.96 3.31 -8.66
C GLY A 190 -28.69 3.65 -9.41
N LEU A 191 -28.10 4.81 -9.09
CA LEU A 191 -26.80 5.23 -9.59
C LEU A 191 -25.92 5.71 -8.43
N HIS A 192 -24.74 5.12 -8.28
CA HIS A 192 -23.72 5.50 -7.32
C HIS A 192 -22.40 5.79 -8.06
N LEU A 193 -21.89 7.01 -7.92
CA LEU A 193 -20.74 7.53 -8.67
C LEU A 193 -19.67 8.03 -7.71
N HIS A 194 -18.40 7.77 -8.05
CA HIS A 194 -17.24 8.33 -7.37
C HIS A 194 -16.57 9.44 -8.20
N GLU A 195 -15.78 10.28 -7.52
CA GLU A 195 -15.24 11.52 -8.08
C GLU A 195 -13.85 11.39 -8.76
N ASN A 196 -13.42 10.17 -9.11
CA ASN A 196 -12.03 9.93 -9.53
C ASN A 196 -11.61 10.66 -10.80
N MET A 197 -12.56 10.96 -11.68
CA MET A 197 -12.34 11.73 -12.90
C MET A 197 -12.97 13.12 -12.86
N ALA A 198 -13.43 13.60 -11.69
CA ALA A 198 -14.16 14.86 -11.54
C ALA A 198 -15.40 14.95 -12.45
N GLN A 199 -16.14 13.85 -12.58
CA GLN A 199 -17.24 13.68 -13.54
C GLN A 199 -18.57 13.24 -12.89
N SER A 200 -18.63 13.05 -11.57
CA SER A 200 -19.80 12.45 -10.93
C SER A 200 -21.08 13.27 -11.20
N PHE A 201 -20.99 14.60 -11.11
CA PHE A 201 -22.11 15.50 -11.32
C PHE A 201 -22.60 15.48 -12.78
N LEU A 202 -21.67 15.51 -13.74
CA LEU A 202 -22.01 15.44 -15.17
C LEU A 202 -22.66 14.09 -15.53
N LEU A 203 -22.17 13.00 -14.96
CA LEU A 203 -22.72 11.66 -15.20
C LEU A 203 -24.11 11.50 -14.57
N ALA A 204 -24.34 12.07 -13.39
CA ALA A 204 -25.67 12.09 -12.77
C ALA A 204 -26.68 12.86 -13.64
N GLN A 205 -26.30 14.03 -14.16
CA GLN A 205 -27.14 14.78 -15.11
C GLN A 205 -27.40 13.97 -16.38
N SER A 206 -26.35 13.40 -16.97
CA SER A 206 -26.46 12.58 -18.19
C SER A 206 -27.37 11.37 -17.97
N PHE A 207 -27.30 10.72 -16.81
CA PHE A 207 -28.20 9.61 -16.45
C PHE A 207 -29.65 10.07 -16.41
N LEU A 208 -29.95 11.20 -15.75
CA LEU A 208 -31.31 11.74 -15.68
C LEU A 208 -31.85 12.13 -17.07
N GLU A 209 -30.99 12.63 -17.96
CA GLU A 209 -31.36 13.00 -19.34
C GLU A 209 -31.68 11.79 -20.23
N ILE A 210 -30.90 10.70 -20.12
CA ILE A 210 -31.11 9.49 -20.94
C ILE A 210 -32.17 8.55 -20.37
N ARG A 211 -32.48 8.70 -19.06
CA ARG A 211 -33.42 7.83 -18.36
C ARG A 211 -34.83 8.00 -18.91
N ARG A 212 -35.51 6.88 -19.17
CA ARG A 212 -36.96 6.89 -19.48
C ARG A 212 -37.76 7.52 -18.34
N GLN A 213 -38.70 8.41 -18.65
CA GLN A 213 -39.49 9.11 -17.62
C GLN A 213 -40.29 8.18 -16.70
N SER A 214 -40.72 7.01 -17.20
CA SER A 214 -41.42 5.99 -16.41
C SER A 214 -40.51 5.20 -15.47
N ARG A 215 -39.19 5.18 -15.71
CA ARG A 215 -38.23 4.42 -14.91
C ARG A 215 -37.99 5.14 -13.58
N ARG A 216 -38.42 4.54 -12.48
CA ARG A 216 -38.10 5.03 -11.12
C ARG A 216 -36.59 4.94 -10.88
N CYS A 217 -36.01 5.99 -10.32
CA CYS A 217 -34.58 6.00 -10.02
C CYS A 217 -34.20 6.62 -8.68
N ILE A 218 -33.02 6.27 -8.20
CA ILE A 218 -32.39 6.86 -7.02
C ILE A 218 -30.95 7.25 -7.34
N LEU A 219 -30.54 8.46 -6.96
CA LEU A 219 -29.15 8.89 -7.05
C LEU A 219 -28.54 8.92 -5.66
N ASP A 220 -27.38 8.32 -5.53
CA ASP A 220 -26.58 8.42 -4.31
C ASP A 220 -25.69 9.66 -4.36
N ALA A 221 -25.67 10.39 -3.25
CA ALA A 221 -24.80 11.54 -3.07
C ALA A 221 -24.40 11.67 -1.59
N SER A 222 -23.52 12.61 -1.27
CA SER A 222 -23.08 12.87 0.10
C SER A 222 -22.73 14.34 0.31
N LEU A 223 -22.80 14.79 1.56
CA LEU A 223 -22.47 16.15 1.98
C LEU A 223 -21.03 16.51 1.56
N ASN A 224 -20.86 17.54 0.73
CA ASN A 224 -19.55 17.99 0.21
C ASN A 224 -18.76 16.83 -0.45
N GLY A 225 -19.46 15.88 -1.05
CA GLY A 225 -18.90 14.71 -1.71
C GLY A 225 -18.14 13.77 -0.76
N MET A 226 -18.43 13.82 0.54
CA MET A 226 -17.75 12.99 1.54
C MET A 226 -17.98 11.50 1.28
N GLY A 227 -16.90 10.83 0.91
CA GLY A 227 -16.91 9.42 0.56
C GLY A 227 -15.50 8.89 0.50
N ARG A 228 -15.39 7.59 0.24
CA ARG A 228 -14.12 6.93 -0.04
C ARG A 228 -13.31 7.76 -1.06
N VAL A 229 -12.10 8.22 -0.68
CA VAL A 229 -11.26 9.10 -1.51
C VAL A 229 -11.17 8.54 -2.93
N PRO A 230 -11.45 9.37 -3.95
CA PRO A 230 -11.54 10.84 -3.96
C PRO A 230 -12.90 11.47 -3.59
N GLY A 231 -13.92 10.68 -3.26
CA GLY A 231 -15.24 11.17 -2.83
C GLY A 231 -16.37 10.70 -3.73
N ASN A 232 -17.57 11.20 -3.46
CA ASN A 232 -18.80 10.89 -4.18
C ASN A 232 -19.41 12.14 -4.81
N LEU A 233 -20.53 11.98 -5.51
CA LEU A 233 -21.39 13.09 -5.90
C LEU A 233 -21.76 13.97 -4.69
N CYS A 234 -21.55 15.28 -4.83
CA CYS A 234 -21.98 16.29 -3.86
C CYS A 234 -23.51 16.40 -3.83
N ILE A 235 -24.12 16.16 -2.67
CA ILE A 235 -25.57 16.15 -2.51
C ILE A 235 -26.18 17.54 -2.68
N GLU A 236 -25.48 18.58 -2.20
CA GLU A 236 -25.89 19.97 -2.32
C GLU A 236 -26.00 20.41 -3.79
N LEU A 237 -25.12 19.90 -4.67
CA LEU A 237 -25.14 20.24 -6.09
C LEU A 237 -26.29 19.54 -6.83
N ILE A 238 -26.52 18.25 -6.56
CA ILE A 238 -27.59 17.51 -7.23
C ILE A 238 -28.98 17.91 -6.71
N MET A 239 -29.11 18.33 -5.44
CA MET A 239 -30.35 18.90 -4.90
C MET A 239 -30.75 20.17 -5.64
N ASP A 240 -29.85 21.14 -5.78
CA ASP A 240 -30.13 22.39 -6.53
C ASP A 240 -30.49 22.09 -7.99
N TYR A 241 -29.75 21.17 -8.64
CA TYR A 241 -30.06 20.75 -10.01
C TYR A 241 -31.45 20.13 -10.14
N LEU A 242 -31.84 19.22 -9.24
CA LEU A 242 -33.17 18.60 -9.25
C LEU A 242 -34.29 19.61 -8.95
N ASN A 243 -34.05 20.58 -8.06
CA ASN A 243 -35.01 21.64 -7.78
C ASN A 243 -35.27 22.49 -9.05
N ARG A 244 -34.21 22.89 -9.75
CA ARG A 244 -34.30 23.75 -10.94
C ARG A 244 -34.88 23.06 -12.16
N ASN A 245 -34.58 21.77 -12.36
CA ASN A 245 -34.85 21.08 -13.63
C ASN A 245 -35.97 20.03 -13.54
N PHE A 246 -36.26 19.51 -12.35
CA PHE A 246 -37.19 18.38 -12.16
C PHE A 246 -38.35 18.70 -11.19
N GLY A 247 -38.51 19.96 -10.79
CA GLY A 247 -39.61 20.40 -9.92
C GLY A 247 -39.55 19.83 -8.51
N LYS A 248 -38.35 19.45 -8.03
CA LYS A 248 -38.13 19.07 -6.64
C LYS A 248 -38.06 20.29 -5.72
N ALA A 249 -38.13 20.05 -4.42
CA ALA A 249 -38.13 21.10 -3.39
C ALA A 249 -37.28 20.68 -2.17
N TYR A 250 -36.07 20.19 -2.42
CA TYR A 250 -35.09 19.96 -1.35
C TYR A 250 -34.65 21.29 -0.74
N ASP A 251 -34.52 21.34 0.58
CA ASP A 251 -34.05 22.53 1.29
C ASP A 251 -32.53 22.44 1.51
N LEU A 252 -31.82 23.40 0.92
CA LEU A 252 -30.36 23.43 0.89
C LEU A 252 -29.76 24.00 2.17
N ASP A 253 -30.48 24.86 2.91
CA ASP A 253 -29.92 25.57 4.07
C ASP A 253 -29.49 24.59 5.17
N PRO A 254 -30.31 23.59 5.59
CA PRO A 254 -29.88 22.59 6.56
C PRO A 254 -28.70 21.73 6.09
N VAL A 255 -28.59 21.49 4.78
CA VAL A 255 -27.48 20.73 4.18
C VAL A 255 -26.18 21.52 4.25
N LEU A 256 -26.22 22.81 3.92
CA LEU A 256 -25.07 23.70 3.99
C LEU A 256 -24.61 23.90 5.44
N ASP A 257 -25.55 24.08 6.38
CA ASP A 257 -25.25 24.10 7.83
C ASP A 257 -24.54 22.82 8.27
N ALA A 258 -25.04 21.65 7.85
CA ALA A 258 -24.43 20.37 8.20
C ALA A 258 -23.00 20.23 7.64
N ILE A 259 -22.79 20.72 6.41
CA ILE A 259 -21.47 20.75 5.78
C ILE A 259 -20.53 21.63 6.58
N GLU A 260 -20.90 22.87 6.90
CA GLU A 260 -20.07 23.81 7.64
C GLU A 260 -19.74 23.32 9.05
N GLU A 261 -20.75 22.87 9.81
CA GLU A 261 -20.59 22.50 11.21
C GLU A 261 -19.86 21.16 11.42
N HIS A 262 -20.11 20.17 10.56
CA HIS A 262 -19.67 18.79 10.81
C HIS A 262 -18.69 18.26 9.77
N ILE A 263 -18.88 18.58 8.49
CA ILE A 263 -18.13 17.96 7.40
C ILE A 263 -16.83 18.72 7.11
N THR A 264 -16.86 20.06 7.07
CA THR A 264 -15.69 20.91 6.86
C THR A 264 -14.59 20.64 7.91
N PRO A 265 -14.88 20.54 9.22
CA PRO A 265 -13.85 20.21 10.22
C PRO A 265 -13.25 18.81 10.06
N ILE A 266 -13.98 17.86 9.46
CA ILE A 266 -13.43 16.54 9.13
C ILE A 266 -12.51 16.66 7.91
N LYS A 267 -12.92 17.39 6.88
CA LYS A 267 -12.14 17.63 5.65
C LYS A 267 -10.81 18.31 5.91
N GLU A 268 -10.77 19.22 6.88
CA GLU A 268 -9.52 19.89 7.31
C GLU A 268 -8.52 18.92 7.96
N LYS A 269 -9.00 17.85 8.61
CA LYS A 269 -8.16 16.83 9.22
C LYS A 269 -7.75 15.74 8.23
N GLU A 270 -8.73 15.26 7.46
CA GLU A 270 -8.60 14.17 6.50
C GLU A 270 -9.26 14.62 5.18
N SER A 271 -8.44 15.09 4.25
CA SER A 271 -8.93 15.68 3.01
C SER A 271 -9.37 14.62 1.99
N TRP A 272 -10.47 14.89 1.30
CA TRP A 272 -10.89 14.17 0.10
C TRP A 272 -11.17 15.15 -1.05
N GLY A 273 -11.14 14.62 -2.26
CA GLY A 273 -11.28 15.35 -3.51
C GLY A 273 -10.40 14.74 -4.59
N TYR A 274 -10.46 15.32 -5.78
CA TYR A 274 -9.65 14.90 -6.92
C TYR A 274 -8.16 14.90 -6.57
N GLN A 275 -7.47 13.79 -6.87
CA GLN A 275 -6.01 13.69 -6.84
C GLN A 275 -5.54 12.94 -8.09
N ALA A 276 -4.39 13.34 -8.63
CA ALA A 276 -3.87 12.83 -9.90
C ALA A 276 -3.60 11.31 -9.87
N GLU A 277 -3.30 10.75 -8.70
CA GLU A 277 -2.94 9.36 -8.51
C GLU A 277 -4.16 8.43 -8.55
N TYR A 278 -5.27 8.87 -7.97
CA TYR A 278 -6.54 8.15 -8.09
C TYR A 278 -7.10 8.24 -9.51
N PHE A 279 -6.88 9.37 -10.19
CA PHE A 279 -7.16 9.49 -11.62
C PHE A 279 -6.38 8.46 -12.45
N LEU A 280 -5.09 8.24 -12.18
CA LEU A 280 -4.31 7.23 -12.89
C LEU A 280 -4.87 5.81 -12.72
N SER A 281 -5.36 5.46 -11.52
CA SER A 281 -6.02 4.17 -11.30
C SER A 281 -7.34 4.07 -12.05
N ALA A 282 -8.17 5.12 -11.98
CA ALA A 282 -9.46 5.17 -12.67
C ALA A 282 -9.30 5.07 -14.19
N LYS A 283 -8.35 5.82 -14.77
CA LYS A 283 -8.02 5.81 -16.20
C LYS A 283 -7.73 4.40 -16.73
N HIS A 284 -7.12 3.55 -15.90
CA HIS A 284 -6.75 2.18 -16.27
C HIS A 284 -7.75 1.12 -15.78
N ASN A 285 -8.87 1.56 -15.17
CA ASN A 285 -9.88 0.72 -14.52
C ASN A 285 -9.28 -0.23 -13.47
N LEU A 286 -8.40 0.29 -12.61
CA LEU A 286 -7.66 -0.46 -11.61
C LEU A 286 -8.25 -0.29 -10.22
N HIS A 287 -8.15 -1.35 -9.41
CA HIS A 287 -8.41 -1.27 -7.99
C HIS A 287 -7.49 -0.20 -7.35
N ARG A 288 -8.10 0.82 -6.74
CA ARG A 288 -7.40 2.01 -6.22
C ARG A 288 -6.19 1.73 -5.31
N ASN A 289 -6.22 0.63 -4.55
CA ASN A 289 -5.14 0.26 -3.64
C ASN A 289 -3.79 0.06 -4.36
N TYR A 290 -3.79 -0.14 -5.69
CA TYR A 290 -2.56 -0.10 -6.48
C TYR A 290 -1.90 1.29 -6.43
N ALA A 291 -2.65 2.38 -6.64
CA ALA A 291 -2.10 3.73 -6.50
C ALA A 291 -1.74 4.05 -5.05
N GLU A 292 -2.58 3.68 -4.07
CA GLU A 292 -2.27 3.88 -2.64
C GLU A 292 -0.94 3.20 -2.24
N PHE A 293 -0.72 1.97 -2.72
CA PHE A 293 0.51 1.23 -2.49
C PHE A 293 1.74 1.94 -3.08
N LEU A 294 1.65 2.40 -4.34
CA LEU A 294 2.75 3.10 -5.01
C LEU A 294 3.03 4.46 -4.36
N LEU A 295 1.98 5.19 -3.98
CA LEU A 295 2.08 6.43 -3.20
C LEU A 295 2.82 6.21 -1.88
N SER A 296 2.52 5.13 -1.16
CA SER A 296 3.18 4.82 0.11
C SER A 296 4.68 4.57 0.01
N LYS A 297 5.22 4.37 -1.20
CA LYS A 297 6.68 4.23 -1.42
C LYS A 297 7.42 5.56 -1.36
N GLY A 298 6.74 6.68 -1.63
CA GLY A 298 7.26 8.05 -1.49
C GLY A 298 8.37 8.47 -2.47
N THR A 299 8.91 7.56 -3.29
CA THR A 299 10.04 7.81 -4.20
C THR A 299 9.66 7.92 -5.68
N LEU A 300 8.41 7.61 -6.03
CA LEU A 300 7.93 7.55 -7.41
C LEU A 300 7.37 8.89 -7.87
N SER A 301 7.73 9.32 -9.08
CA SER A 301 7.01 10.40 -9.75
C SER A 301 5.68 9.90 -10.32
N SER A 302 4.76 10.82 -10.66
CA SER A 302 3.49 10.46 -11.31
C SER A 302 3.70 9.74 -12.65
N ARG A 303 4.79 10.03 -13.36
CA ARG A 303 5.17 9.31 -14.60
C ARG A 303 5.53 7.85 -14.31
N ASP A 304 6.27 7.61 -13.23
CA ASP A 304 6.71 6.27 -12.83
C ASP A 304 5.52 5.43 -12.36
N MET A 305 4.66 6.03 -11.54
CA MET A 305 3.39 5.41 -11.14
C MET A 305 2.54 5.05 -12.36
N HIS A 306 2.41 5.96 -13.34
CA HIS A 306 1.67 5.69 -14.56
C HIS A 306 2.24 4.48 -15.33
N CYS A 307 3.56 4.39 -15.47
CA CYS A 307 4.23 3.29 -16.15
C CYS A 307 4.02 1.94 -15.44
N LEU A 308 4.06 1.93 -14.10
CA LEU A 308 3.80 0.73 -13.29
C LEU A 308 2.35 0.28 -13.39
N LEU A 309 1.39 1.21 -13.26
CA LEU A 309 -0.04 0.91 -13.33
C LEU A 309 -0.44 0.38 -14.73
N GLN A 310 0.19 0.86 -15.80
CA GLN A 310 -0.04 0.36 -17.17
C GLN A 310 0.36 -1.11 -17.37
N GLN A 311 1.27 -1.65 -16.56
CA GLN A 311 1.77 -3.02 -16.68
C GLN A 311 0.88 -4.04 -15.98
N ILE A 312 -0.18 -3.61 -15.28
CA ILE A 312 -1.09 -4.52 -14.58
C ILE A 312 -2.02 -5.20 -15.61
N PRO A 313 -1.96 -6.54 -15.72
CA PRO A 313 -2.76 -7.27 -16.70
C PRO A 313 -4.25 -7.29 -16.31
N LEU A 314 -5.13 -7.54 -17.28
CA LEU A 314 -6.58 -7.40 -17.15
C LEU A 314 -7.14 -8.19 -15.95
N GLU A 315 -6.68 -9.43 -15.79
CA GLU A 315 -7.09 -10.36 -14.74
C GLU A 315 -6.69 -9.92 -13.32
N LYS A 316 -5.76 -8.96 -13.18
CA LYS A 316 -5.33 -8.41 -11.88
C LYS A 316 -5.91 -7.02 -11.60
N LYS A 317 -6.76 -6.48 -12.48
CA LYS A 317 -7.27 -5.11 -12.32
C LYS A 317 -8.37 -4.98 -11.25
N SER A 318 -9.28 -5.96 -11.20
CA SER A 318 -10.50 -5.89 -10.36
C SER A 318 -10.23 -6.02 -8.86
N ALA A 319 -9.22 -6.80 -8.47
CA ALA A 319 -8.83 -7.00 -7.09
C ALA A 319 -7.39 -6.52 -6.84
N PHE A 320 -7.12 -6.03 -5.63
CA PHE A 320 -5.78 -5.61 -5.27
C PHE A 320 -4.86 -6.80 -5.01
N ASP A 321 -3.84 -6.96 -5.84
CA ASP A 321 -2.76 -7.94 -5.67
C ASP A 321 -1.48 -7.26 -5.20
N LYS A 322 -1.25 -7.31 -3.89
CA LYS A 322 -0.09 -6.68 -3.25
C LYS A 322 1.24 -7.29 -3.70
N GLU A 323 1.30 -8.60 -3.88
CA GLU A 323 2.53 -9.31 -4.25
C GLU A 323 2.94 -8.95 -5.66
N PHE A 324 1.98 -8.92 -6.58
CA PHE A 324 2.22 -8.56 -7.97
C PHE A 324 2.74 -7.12 -8.12
N ILE A 325 2.07 -6.13 -7.51
CA ILE A 325 2.51 -4.73 -7.63
C ILE A 325 3.85 -4.49 -6.91
N GLN A 326 4.13 -5.20 -5.82
CA GLN A 326 5.44 -5.17 -5.18
C GLN A 326 6.52 -5.75 -6.09
N GLY A 327 6.24 -6.83 -6.82
CA GLY A 327 7.13 -7.39 -7.84
C GLY A 327 7.42 -6.41 -8.97
N LEU A 328 6.39 -5.78 -9.54
CA LEU A 328 6.55 -4.76 -10.58
C LEU A 328 7.39 -3.56 -10.10
N TYR A 329 7.11 -3.08 -8.89
CA TYR A 329 7.88 -2.00 -8.27
C TYR A 329 9.35 -2.38 -8.10
N ASN A 330 9.65 -3.60 -7.64
CA ASN A 330 11.02 -4.07 -7.47
C ASN A 330 11.76 -4.13 -8.82
N CYS A 331 11.14 -4.71 -9.86
CA CYS A 331 11.71 -4.76 -11.20
C CYS A 331 11.98 -3.35 -11.76
N TYR A 332 11.08 -2.40 -11.50
CA TYR A 332 11.23 -1.01 -11.93
C TYR A 332 12.40 -0.30 -11.24
N GLU A 333 12.54 -0.45 -9.92
CA GLU A 333 13.69 0.10 -9.19
C GLU A 333 15.00 -0.55 -9.66
N ASP A 334 14.98 -1.85 -9.97
CA ASP A 334 16.15 -2.56 -10.51
C ASP A 334 16.58 -2.03 -11.89
N ALA A 335 15.64 -1.54 -12.70
CA ALA A 335 15.91 -0.96 -14.01
C ALA A 335 16.41 0.50 -13.97
N ARG A 336 16.11 1.27 -12.90
CA ARG A 336 16.57 2.68 -12.77
C ARG A 336 18.07 2.82 -12.54
N VAL A 337 18.71 1.82 -11.94
CA VAL A 337 20.15 1.85 -11.66
C VAL A 337 20.85 0.98 -12.70
N ALA A 338 21.33 1.61 -13.78
CA ALA A 338 22.20 0.96 -14.76
C ALA A 338 23.61 0.76 -14.16
N ASP A 339 23.77 -0.23 -13.28
CA ASP A 339 25.03 -0.54 -12.59
C ASP A 339 25.92 -1.51 -13.37
N ARG A 340 25.56 -1.89 -14.60
CA ARG A 340 26.27 -2.90 -15.37
C ARG A 340 27.73 -2.54 -15.63
N GLU A 341 28.01 -1.31 -16.08
CA GLU A 341 29.38 -0.85 -16.32
C GLU A 341 30.19 -0.82 -15.02
N SER A 342 29.60 -0.31 -13.94
CA SER A 342 30.22 -0.34 -12.61
C SER A 342 30.52 -1.77 -12.14
N LEU A 343 29.61 -2.73 -12.35
CA LEU A 343 29.80 -4.12 -11.95
C LEU A 343 30.90 -4.80 -12.77
N GLU A 344 30.95 -4.55 -14.09
CA GLU A 344 32.03 -5.04 -14.96
C GLU A 344 33.38 -4.46 -14.51
N GLU A 345 33.45 -3.15 -14.24
CA GLU A 345 34.67 -2.51 -13.75
C GLU A 345 35.09 -3.04 -12.36
N ILE A 346 34.18 -3.14 -11.38
CA ILE A 346 34.49 -3.70 -10.06
C ILE A 346 34.97 -5.14 -10.20
N LYS A 347 34.36 -5.94 -11.07
CA LYS A 347 34.79 -7.33 -11.30
C LYS A 347 36.22 -7.38 -11.82
N ASP A 348 36.55 -6.58 -12.83
CA ASP A 348 37.88 -6.56 -13.44
C ASP A 348 38.95 -6.08 -12.45
N LEU A 349 38.61 -5.13 -11.58
CA LEU A 349 39.50 -4.64 -10.53
C LEU A 349 39.73 -5.68 -9.45
N LEU A 350 38.66 -6.32 -8.95
CA LEU A 350 38.74 -7.27 -7.85
C LEU A 350 39.22 -8.66 -8.26
N SER A 351 39.21 -8.99 -9.55
CA SER A 351 39.74 -10.27 -10.07
C SER A 351 41.28 -10.31 -10.14
N GLN A 352 41.97 -9.20 -9.90
CA GLN A 352 43.44 -9.11 -9.97
C GLN A 352 44.16 -9.63 -8.72
N GLY A 353 43.40 -9.91 -7.65
CA GLY A 353 43.93 -10.27 -6.34
C GLY A 353 42.85 -10.83 -5.44
N ILE A 354 43.15 -10.98 -4.16
CA ILE A 354 42.18 -11.47 -3.16
C ILE A 354 41.57 -10.26 -2.44
N PRO A 355 40.25 -10.00 -2.54
CA PRO A 355 39.62 -8.95 -1.76
C PRO A 355 39.79 -9.19 -0.25
N VAL A 356 40.35 -8.21 0.46
CA VAL A 356 40.54 -8.21 1.91
C VAL A 356 39.60 -7.17 2.51
N LEU A 357 38.50 -7.64 3.08
CA LEU A 357 37.49 -6.78 3.69
C LEU A 357 37.99 -6.32 5.06
N LEU A 358 38.05 -5.01 5.25
CA LEU A 358 38.44 -4.38 6.50
C LEU A 358 37.17 -3.86 7.19
N ALA A 359 36.80 -4.48 8.31
CA ALA A 359 35.72 -4.04 9.18
C ALA A 359 36.27 -3.28 10.39
N PRO A 360 35.53 -2.34 10.99
CA PRO A 360 36.06 -1.42 12.00
C PRO A 360 36.22 -2.04 13.41
N GLY A 361 36.55 -3.33 13.51
CA GLY A 361 36.83 -4.02 14.78
C GLY A 361 38.22 -3.69 15.34
N LYS A 362 38.38 -3.82 16.65
CA LYS A 362 39.64 -3.53 17.36
C LYS A 362 40.80 -4.41 16.91
N SER A 363 40.52 -5.63 16.47
CA SER A 363 41.57 -6.53 15.97
C SER A 363 42.26 -6.02 14.70
N LEU A 364 41.58 -5.16 13.92
CA LEU A 364 42.12 -4.61 12.68
C LEU A 364 43.42 -3.84 12.92
N GLU A 365 43.43 -2.93 13.89
CA GLU A 365 44.61 -2.14 14.24
C GLU A 365 45.66 -2.99 14.98
N LYS A 366 45.23 -3.84 15.93
CA LYS A 366 46.12 -4.69 16.73
C LYS A 366 46.92 -5.68 15.89
N GLN A 367 46.40 -6.12 14.75
CA GLN A 367 47.01 -7.13 13.88
C GLN A 367 47.32 -6.59 12.48
N TRP A 368 47.41 -5.26 12.32
CA TRP A 368 47.62 -4.64 11.02
C TRP A 368 48.87 -5.14 10.30
N ASP A 369 50.00 -5.28 11.01
CA ASP A 369 51.26 -5.78 10.45
C ASP A 369 51.11 -7.19 9.82
N GLN A 370 50.25 -8.03 10.39
CA GLN A 370 49.98 -9.36 9.88
C GLN A 370 49.08 -9.32 8.64
N ILE A 371 48.10 -8.42 8.63
CA ILE A 371 47.20 -8.20 7.51
C ILE A 371 47.97 -7.60 6.32
N GLU A 372 48.86 -6.63 6.56
CA GLU A 372 49.72 -6.03 5.53
C GLU A 372 50.62 -7.08 4.89
N LYS A 373 51.29 -7.92 5.69
CA LYS A 373 52.06 -9.07 5.18
C LYS A 373 51.21 -10.03 4.37
N TYR A 374 49.99 -10.36 4.81
CA TYR A 374 49.10 -11.23 4.05
C TYR A 374 48.76 -10.62 2.69
N MET A 375 48.44 -9.33 2.65
CA MET A 375 48.13 -8.60 1.42
C MET A 375 49.33 -8.58 0.47
N GLU A 376 50.55 -8.36 0.96
CA GLU A 376 51.77 -8.41 0.14
C GLU A 376 51.99 -9.80 -0.48
N HIS A 377 51.82 -10.88 0.31
CA HIS A 377 52.09 -12.25 -0.13
C HIS A 377 51.02 -12.78 -1.10
N HIS A 378 49.76 -12.36 -0.96
CA HIS A 378 48.62 -12.90 -1.71
C HIS A 378 48.02 -11.93 -2.72
N LYS A 379 48.69 -10.79 -2.98
CA LYS A 379 48.14 -9.68 -3.78
C LYS A 379 46.75 -9.27 -3.27
N GLY A 380 46.65 -9.05 -1.96
CA GLY A 380 45.41 -8.68 -1.31
C GLY A 380 44.97 -7.27 -1.71
N ILE A 381 43.67 -7.12 -2.01
CA ILE A 381 43.06 -5.84 -2.38
C ILE A 381 42.25 -5.35 -1.17
N PRO A 382 42.71 -4.35 -0.41
CA PRO A 382 41.98 -3.87 0.76
C PRO A 382 40.68 -3.16 0.38
N ILE A 383 39.59 -3.52 1.06
CA ILE A 383 38.27 -2.90 0.93
C ILE A 383 37.72 -2.57 2.31
N SER A 384 37.73 -1.30 2.71
CA SER A 384 37.13 -0.87 3.97
C SER A 384 35.60 -0.80 3.89
N VAL A 385 34.91 -1.20 4.96
CA VAL A 385 33.44 -1.39 4.96
C VAL A 385 32.73 -0.34 5.81
N ASN A 386 32.13 0.65 5.14
CA ASN A 386 31.43 1.80 5.72
C ASN A 386 32.31 2.73 6.58
N PHE A 387 33.61 2.78 6.36
CA PHE A 387 34.54 3.75 6.95
C PHE A 387 35.79 3.84 6.07
N TYR A 388 36.70 4.78 6.35
CA TYR A 388 38.07 4.78 5.80
C TYR A 388 39.02 4.31 6.87
N PHE A 389 39.85 3.31 6.60
CA PHE A 389 40.89 2.92 7.53
C PHE A 389 42.17 3.72 7.24
N ASP A 390 42.69 4.48 8.21
CA ASP A 390 43.86 5.34 7.99
C ASP A 390 45.13 4.58 7.58
N GLY A 391 45.27 3.32 8.02
CA GLY A 391 46.38 2.45 7.61
C GLY A 391 46.29 1.97 6.15
N GLN A 392 45.13 2.11 5.52
CA GLN A 392 44.90 1.70 4.13
C GLN A 392 45.48 2.74 3.16
N LYS A 393 46.62 2.39 2.54
CA LYS A 393 47.32 3.27 1.58
C LYS A 393 46.66 3.33 0.20
N GLU A 394 46.07 2.23 -0.26
CA GLU A 394 45.44 2.10 -1.57
C GLU A 394 44.21 1.17 -1.53
N GLY A 395 43.50 1.00 -2.64
CA GLY A 395 42.39 0.04 -2.77
C GLY A 395 41.02 0.70 -2.78
N TYR A 396 40.06 0.16 -2.02
CA TYR A 396 38.66 0.58 -2.09
C TYR A 396 38.03 0.84 -0.73
N ALA A 397 36.96 1.63 -0.74
CA ALA A 397 36.05 1.81 0.38
C ALA A 397 34.60 1.58 -0.09
N PHE A 398 33.92 0.62 0.53
CA PHE A 398 32.54 0.26 0.23
C PHE A 398 31.59 0.95 1.21
N PHE A 399 30.64 1.73 0.70
CA PHE A 399 29.62 2.38 1.53
C PHE A 399 28.21 1.93 1.14
N SER A 400 27.51 1.39 2.14
CA SER A 400 26.10 0.99 2.08
C SER A 400 25.21 1.65 3.12
N ASN A 401 25.80 2.46 4.02
CA ASN A 401 25.11 3.24 5.03
C ASN A 401 25.30 4.75 4.80
N ALA A 402 24.21 5.46 4.52
CA ALA A 402 24.24 6.88 4.17
C ALA A 402 24.78 7.79 5.29
N LYS A 403 24.52 7.46 6.56
CA LYS A 403 25.05 8.24 7.70
C LYS A 403 26.57 8.14 7.77
N ARG A 404 27.09 6.91 7.64
CA ARG A 404 28.55 6.67 7.63
C ARG A 404 29.21 7.27 6.40
N PHE A 405 28.56 7.24 5.23
CA PHE A 405 29.07 7.91 4.04
C PHE A 405 29.11 9.44 4.21
N GLN A 406 28.18 10.07 4.91
CA GLN A 406 28.26 11.50 5.19
C GLN A 406 29.41 11.86 6.15
N GLU A 407 29.69 10.99 7.12
CA GLU A 407 30.76 11.19 8.11
C GLU A 407 32.15 10.97 7.50
N TYR A 408 32.33 9.87 6.78
CA TYR A 408 33.64 9.45 6.25
C TYR A 408 33.84 9.83 4.78
N GLY A 409 32.78 9.91 3.99
CA GLY A 409 32.82 10.16 2.56
C GLY A 409 33.52 11.46 2.12
N PRO A 410 33.53 12.56 2.90
CA PRO A 410 34.31 13.75 2.56
C PRO A 410 35.83 13.57 2.68
N ALA A 411 36.32 12.57 3.43
CA ALA A 411 37.76 12.30 3.50
C ALA A 411 38.27 11.86 2.12
N GLU A 412 39.16 12.66 1.52
CA GLU A 412 39.75 12.36 0.22
C GLU A 412 41.11 11.68 0.42
N ASN A 413 41.13 10.36 0.34
CA ASN A 413 42.34 9.64 -0.03
C ASN A 413 42.29 9.36 -1.55
N PRO A 414 43.07 10.06 -2.39
CA PRO A 414 43.06 9.87 -3.84
C PRO A 414 43.40 8.44 -4.28
N ALA A 415 44.11 7.68 -3.44
CA ALA A 415 44.51 6.31 -3.69
C ALA A 415 43.45 5.26 -3.31
N VAL A 416 42.33 5.68 -2.68
CA VAL A 416 41.22 4.79 -2.30
C VAL A 416 39.95 5.16 -3.09
N ARG A 417 39.53 4.28 -3.99
CA ARG A 417 38.30 4.47 -4.80
C ARG A 417 37.05 4.04 -4.03
N LYS A 418 35.92 4.66 -4.32
CA LYS A 418 34.65 4.42 -3.60
C LYS A 418 33.75 3.50 -4.40
N ILE A 419 33.20 2.49 -3.73
CA ILE A 419 32.10 1.66 -4.21
C ILE A 419 30.88 2.02 -3.36
N LEU A 420 29.88 2.64 -3.97
CA LEU A 420 28.70 3.18 -3.30
C LEU A 420 27.47 2.38 -3.71
N THR A 421 26.57 2.11 -2.78
CA THR A 421 25.26 1.57 -3.15
C THR A 421 24.25 2.68 -3.46
N SER A 422 23.29 2.41 -4.34
CA SER A 422 22.34 3.41 -4.87
C SER A 422 21.48 4.13 -3.81
N ASN A 423 21.38 3.60 -2.58
CA ASN A 423 20.67 4.21 -1.46
C ASN A 423 21.42 5.37 -0.77
N MET A 424 22.65 5.72 -1.19
CA MET A 424 23.42 6.82 -0.55
C MET A 424 22.78 8.20 -0.79
N GLY A 425 22.02 8.37 -1.88
CA GLY A 425 21.32 9.62 -2.19
C GLY A 425 22.27 10.75 -2.62
N LYS A 426 22.73 11.58 -1.67
CA LYS A 426 23.54 12.78 -1.93
C LYS A 426 25.04 12.52 -1.73
N GLY A 427 25.89 13.23 -2.47
CA GLY A 427 27.36 13.16 -2.34
C GLY A 427 28.05 12.14 -3.27
N ILE A 428 27.30 11.52 -4.17
CA ILE A 428 27.81 10.65 -5.24
C ILE A 428 28.43 11.53 -6.34
N ARG A 429 29.64 11.20 -6.79
CA ARG A 429 30.33 11.89 -7.88
C ARG A 429 30.38 11.01 -9.12
N GLU A 430 30.57 11.61 -10.29
CA GLU A 430 30.63 10.88 -11.58
C GLU A 430 31.69 9.78 -11.64
N LYS A 431 32.76 9.88 -10.83
CA LYS A 431 33.86 8.90 -10.77
C LYS A 431 33.66 7.75 -9.77
N ASP A 432 32.60 7.80 -8.96
CA ASP A 432 32.35 6.79 -7.92
C ASP A 432 31.62 5.59 -8.54
N LEU A 433 31.97 4.36 -8.13
CA LEU A 433 31.38 3.13 -8.67
C LEU A 433 30.04 2.86 -7.97
N ILE A 434 28.94 2.90 -8.71
CA ILE A 434 27.59 2.75 -8.14
C ILE A 434 27.07 1.35 -8.38
N VAL A 435 26.66 0.67 -7.30
CA VAL A 435 26.02 -0.64 -7.33
C VAL A 435 24.57 -0.53 -6.87
N ASN A 436 23.65 -1.22 -7.54
CA ASN A 436 22.26 -1.27 -7.10
C ASN A 436 22.16 -1.95 -5.71
N TYR A 437 21.70 -1.18 -4.72
CA TYR A 437 21.55 -1.63 -3.34
C TYR A 437 20.62 -2.84 -3.19
N GLN A 438 19.54 -2.92 -3.99
CA GLN A 438 18.54 -3.98 -3.87
C GLN A 438 19.08 -5.35 -4.32
N ARG A 439 19.98 -5.38 -5.32
CA ARG A 439 20.64 -6.63 -5.74
C ARG A 439 21.42 -7.31 -4.60
N LEU A 440 21.91 -6.50 -3.65
CA LEU A 440 22.71 -6.97 -2.53
C LEU A 440 21.88 -7.28 -1.29
N LYS A 441 20.68 -6.71 -1.19
CA LYS A 441 19.85 -6.76 0.02
C LYS A 441 19.26 -8.16 0.25
N PRO A 442 19.41 -8.76 1.45
CA PRO A 442 18.70 -9.98 1.81
C PRO A 442 17.17 -9.77 1.84
N LEU A 443 16.41 -10.75 1.37
CA LEU A 443 14.95 -10.75 1.45
C LEU A 443 14.49 -10.68 2.92
N GLY A 444 13.62 -9.73 3.24
CA GLY A 444 12.99 -9.61 4.56
C GLY A 444 13.77 -8.78 5.61
N GLU A 445 15.01 -8.36 5.34
CA GLU A 445 15.77 -7.52 6.29
C GLU A 445 15.50 -6.03 6.09
N THR A 446 15.37 -5.28 7.18
CA THR A 446 15.17 -3.82 7.14
C THR A 446 16.49 -3.06 6.96
N GLU A 447 17.55 -3.46 7.68
CA GLU A 447 18.89 -2.83 7.63
C GLU A 447 20.03 -3.88 7.66
N PRO A 448 20.48 -4.36 6.49
CA PRO A 448 21.51 -5.39 6.39
C PRO A 448 22.89 -4.92 6.82
N ASN A 449 23.71 -5.85 7.35
CA ASN A 449 25.08 -5.60 7.73
C ASN A 449 25.95 -5.25 6.51
N GLY A 450 26.79 -4.20 6.62
CA GLY A 450 27.62 -3.71 5.52
C GLY A 450 28.63 -4.73 4.98
N GLY A 451 29.21 -5.56 5.85
CA GLY A 451 30.16 -6.60 5.44
C GLY A 451 29.46 -7.72 4.67
N ILE A 452 28.25 -8.09 5.10
CA ILE A 452 27.39 -9.06 4.39
C ILE A 452 27.01 -8.54 2.99
N LEU A 453 26.65 -7.26 2.88
CA LEU A 453 26.34 -6.65 1.58
C LEU A 453 27.53 -6.67 0.62
N LEU A 454 28.74 -6.38 1.10
CA LEU A 454 29.95 -6.45 0.30
C LEU A 454 30.26 -7.89 -0.13
N LEU A 455 30.12 -8.87 0.76
CA LEU A 455 30.31 -10.29 0.40
C LEU A 455 29.28 -10.77 -0.62
N ARG A 456 28.03 -10.31 -0.53
CA ARG A 456 27.00 -10.58 -1.56
C ARG A 456 27.36 -9.96 -2.90
N LEU A 457 27.97 -8.77 -2.91
CA LEU A 457 28.52 -8.17 -4.13
C LEU A 457 29.63 -9.05 -4.70
N LEU A 458 30.59 -9.51 -3.89
CA LEU A 458 31.66 -10.41 -4.36
C LEU A 458 31.09 -11.71 -4.96
N ALA A 459 30.08 -12.29 -4.32
CA ALA A 459 29.41 -13.49 -4.82
C ALA A 459 28.71 -13.25 -6.16
N LEU A 460 28.04 -12.08 -6.30
CA LEU A 460 27.39 -11.66 -7.54
C LEU A 460 28.39 -11.50 -8.69
N LEU A 461 29.58 -10.97 -8.40
CA LEU A 461 30.67 -10.80 -9.37
C LEU A 461 31.38 -12.13 -9.72
N GLY A 462 31.09 -13.20 -8.98
CA GLY A 462 31.69 -14.53 -9.18
C GLY A 462 33.09 -14.69 -8.57
N ILE A 463 33.50 -13.78 -7.68
CA ILE A 463 34.77 -13.88 -6.94
C ILE A 463 34.73 -15.11 -6.02
N LYS A 464 35.81 -15.90 -6.04
CA LYS A 464 35.86 -17.22 -5.38
C LYS A 464 36.52 -17.22 -4.02
N GLU A 465 37.35 -16.23 -3.71
CA GLU A 465 38.07 -16.16 -2.44
C GLU A 465 38.02 -14.73 -1.90
N ALA A 466 37.88 -14.58 -0.58
CA ALA A 466 37.95 -13.30 0.12
C ALA A 466 38.51 -13.49 1.53
N ALA A 467 39.22 -12.48 2.02
CA ALA A 467 39.74 -12.46 3.38
C ALA A 467 39.02 -11.39 4.23
N LEU A 468 38.87 -11.65 5.53
CA LEU A 468 38.12 -10.86 6.48
C LEU A 468 39.04 -10.43 7.62
N ALA A 469 39.16 -9.13 7.85
CA ALA A 469 39.92 -8.55 8.96
C ALA A 469 39.06 -7.54 9.74
N GLY A 470 39.16 -7.52 11.07
CA GLY A 470 38.37 -6.64 11.92
C GLY A 470 36.89 -7.05 12.06
N PHE A 471 36.54 -8.29 11.71
CA PHE A 471 35.20 -8.85 11.87
C PHE A 471 35.01 -9.44 13.29
N ASP A 472 35.35 -8.67 14.32
CA ASP A 472 35.50 -9.17 15.71
C ASP A 472 34.21 -9.76 16.28
N GLY A 473 33.05 -9.21 15.89
CA GLY A 473 31.74 -9.53 16.47
C GLY A 473 31.33 -8.59 17.60
N TYR A 474 30.13 -8.79 18.12
CA TYR A 474 29.50 -7.95 19.14
C TYR A 474 29.58 -8.60 20.52
N GLN A 475 30.30 -8.00 21.46
CA GLN A 475 30.29 -8.35 22.89
C GLN A 475 29.49 -7.31 23.68
N LYS A 476 28.63 -7.77 24.59
CA LYS A 476 27.80 -6.90 25.42
C LYS A 476 28.65 -6.25 26.51
N GLY A 477 28.58 -4.93 26.63
CA GLY A 477 29.32 -4.16 27.65
C GLY A 477 30.75 -3.76 27.24
N GLU A 478 31.21 -4.14 26.05
CA GLU A 478 32.49 -3.68 25.49
C GLU A 478 32.28 -2.72 24.31
N GLU A 479 33.27 -1.86 24.06
CA GLU A 479 33.36 -1.14 22.78
C GLU A 479 33.79 -2.13 21.67
N ASN A 480 32.88 -2.46 20.77
CA ASN A 480 33.10 -3.46 19.70
C ASN A 480 33.80 -2.90 18.44
N TYR A 481 34.15 -1.61 18.45
CA TYR A 481 34.70 -0.90 17.30
C TYR A 481 35.99 -0.16 17.68
N LEU A 482 36.78 0.25 16.67
CA LEU A 482 37.94 1.11 16.86
C LEU A 482 37.54 2.48 17.46
N PRO A 483 38.31 3.03 18.41
CA PRO A 483 38.07 4.37 18.97
C PRO A 483 38.06 5.45 17.88
N GLY A 484 37.11 6.39 17.93
CA GLY A 484 36.99 7.47 16.94
C GLY A 484 36.28 7.08 15.63
N TYR A 485 36.08 5.79 15.37
CA TYR A 485 35.30 5.27 14.24
C TYR A 485 33.78 5.14 14.54
N PHE A 486 33.35 5.84 15.60
CA PHE A 486 31.99 6.12 16.01
C PHE A 486 31.94 7.57 16.51
N GLY A 487 31.53 8.53 15.67
CA GLY A 487 31.23 9.90 16.08
C GLY A 487 29.93 10.03 16.89
N LYS A 488 29.48 11.28 17.10
CA LYS A 488 28.40 11.79 18.01
C LYS A 488 27.02 11.10 18.04
N PHE A 489 26.81 9.94 17.43
CA PHE A 489 25.52 9.26 17.30
C PHE A 489 25.50 7.84 17.90
N GLY A 490 25.62 7.76 19.23
CA GLY A 490 25.12 6.62 20.03
C GLY A 490 26.02 5.39 20.14
N ALA A 491 25.78 4.58 21.18
CA ALA A 491 26.51 3.35 21.47
C ALA A 491 26.39 2.30 20.35
N ALA A 492 27.39 1.40 20.27
CA ALA A 492 27.38 0.25 19.38
C ALA A 492 26.05 -0.52 19.51
N ARG A 493 25.36 -0.75 18.38
CA ARG A 493 24.19 -1.65 18.37
C ARG A 493 24.59 -3.02 18.93
N GLU A 494 23.73 -3.61 19.76
CA GLU A 494 23.74 -5.05 19.96
C GLU A 494 23.39 -5.70 18.60
N GLY A 495 24.40 -6.23 17.92
CA GLY A 495 24.22 -7.03 16.71
C GLY A 495 24.02 -8.50 17.06
N ASN A 496 23.19 -9.22 16.30
CA ASN A 496 23.00 -10.65 16.51
C ASN A 496 24.15 -11.43 15.83
N ASN A 497 25.20 -11.77 16.60
CA ASN A 497 26.35 -12.54 16.12
C ASN A 497 25.93 -13.84 15.41
N LYS A 498 24.85 -14.48 15.86
CA LYS A 498 24.35 -15.73 15.29
C LYS A 498 23.79 -15.52 13.89
N GLU A 499 22.94 -14.52 13.69
CA GLU A 499 22.37 -14.20 12.35
C GLU A 499 23.47 -13.85 11.34
N ILE A 500 24.46 -13.04 11.76
CA ILE A 500 25.58 -12.68 10.89
C ILE A 500 26.43 -13.92 10.55
N ALA A 501 26.70 -14.80 11.53
CA ALA A 501 27.43 -16.03 11.28
C ALA A 501 26.70 -16.98 10.33
N GLU A 502 25.37 -17.10 10.45
CA GLU A 502 24.53 -17.89 9.52
C GLU A 502 24.62 -17.35 8.09
N GLU A 503 24.59 -16.03 7.90
CA GLU A 503 24.77 -15.41 6.58
C GLU A 503 26.19 -15.61 6.04
N LEU A 504 27.22 -15.46 6.87
CA LEU A 504 28.62 -15.75 6.49
C LEU A 504 28.77 -17.22 6.08
N GLN A 505 28.09 -18.14 6.74
CA GLN A 505 28.11 -19.56 6.39
C GLN A 505 27.47 -19.82 5.02
N ARG A 506 26.29 -19.25 4.76
CA ARG A 506 25.62 -19.34 3.46
C ARG A 506 26.48 -18.77 2.33
N LEU A 507 27.17 -17.65 2.60
CA LEU A 507 28.09 -17.05 1.63
C LEU A 507 29.37 -17.86 1.47
N GLY A 508 29.81 -18.55 2.52
CA GLY A 508 30.94 -19.49 2.53
C GLY A 508 30.78 -20.67 1.56
N GLU A 509 29.54 -21.02 1.18
CA GLU A 509 29.27 -22.02 0.13
C GLU A 509 29.64 -21.53 -1.27
N LYS A 510 29.68 -20.21 -1.48
CA LYS A 510 29.94 -19.57 -2.78
C LYS A 510 31.32 -18.93 -2.88
N ILE A 511 31.85 -18.46 -1.76
CA ILE A 511 33.15 -17.77 -1.63
C ILE A 511 33.93 -18.43 -0.50
N ARG A 512 35.18 -18.79 -0.75
CA ARG A 512 36.10 -19.22 0.30
C ARG A 512 36.48 -18.03 1.18
N LEU A 513 35.99 -18.03 2.42
CA LEU A 513 36.25 -16.96 3.39
C LEU A 513 37.44 -17.31 4.29
N THR A 514 38.39 -16.38 4.39
CA THR A 514 39.57 -16.48 5.25
C THR A 514 39.51 -15.43 6.35
N PHE A 515 39.48 -15.80 7.62
CA PHE A 515 39.60 -14.84 8.73
C PHE A 515 41.07 -14.56 9.03
N LEU A 516 41.50 -13.31 8.89
CA LEU A 516 42.86 -12.87 9.21
C LEU A 516 42.99 -12.43 10.67
N THR A 517 41.88 -12.10 11.31
CA THR A 517 41.83 -11.71 12.71
C THR A 517 40.78 -12.53 13.48
N PRO A 518 40.90 -12.69 14.81
CA PRO A 518 39.93 -13.42 15.61
C PRO A 518 38.50 -12.86 15.46
N SER A 519 37.53 -13.75 15.29
CA SER A 519 36.12 -13.37 15.13
C SER A 519 35.20 -14.25 15.97
N LEU A 520 34.29 -13.62 16.72
CA LEU A 520 33.24 -14.34 17.45
C LEU A 520 32.26 -15.07 16.52
N TYR A 521 32.17 -14.67 15.25
CA TYR A 521 31.32 -15.35 14.29
C TYR A 521 31.80 -16.79 14.04
N GLN A 522 33.12 -17.04 14.12
CA GLN A 522 33.71 -18.38 13.95
C GLN A 522 33.19 -19.39 14.98
N ALA A 523 32.80 -18.94 16.18
CA ALA A 523 32.24 -19.83 17.22
C ALA A 523 30.86 -20.41 16.86
N TYR A 524 30.16 -19.80 15.91
CA TYR A 524 28.84 -20.23 15.43
C TYR A 524 28.90 -20.96 14.09
N MET A 525 30.09 -21.07 13.49
CA MET A 525 30.31 -21.76 12.22
C MET A 525 30.82 -23.19 12.49
N PRO A 526 30.39 -24.19 11.71
CA PRO A 526 30.90 -25.55 11.87
C PRO A 526 32.41 -25.57 11.62
N ALA A 527 33.15 -26.34 12.43
CA ALA A 527 34.59 -26.52 12.28
C ALA A 527 34.89 -27.07 10.88
N GLN A 528 35.38 -26.22 9.97
CA GLN A 528 35.95 -26.68 8.73
C GLN A 528 37.24 -27.42 9.08
N THR A 529 37.33 -28.68 8.64
CA THR A 529 38.46 -29.59 8.87
C THR A 529 39.80 -28.85 8.81
N GLU A 530 40.53 -28.91 9.93
CA GLU A 530 41.87 -28.39 10.12
C GLU A 530 42.87 -29.02 9.14
N GLU A 531 42.92 -28.54 7.90
CA GLU A 531 44.13 -28.68 7.09
C GLU A 531 44.46 -27.34 6.42
N LYS A 532 45.59 -26.77 6.84
CA LYS A 532 46.30 -25.59 6.32
C LYS A 532 45.91 -24.22 6.88
N TRP A 533 46.10 -24.07 8.20
CA TRP A 533 46.51 -22.78 8.79
C TRP A 533 47.83 -22.98 9.55
N LEU A 534 48.93 -23.21 8.82
CA LEU A 534 50.27 -23.18 9.38
C LEU A 534 51.08 -22.10 8.67
N PHE A 535 51.45 -21.07 9.43
CA PHE A 535 52.47 -20.10 9.06
C PHE A 535 53.77 -20.85 8.73
N PRO A 536 54.42 -20.60 7.57
CA PRO A 536 55.76 -21.13 7.31
C PRO A 536 56.77 -20.34 8.14
N GLY A 537 56.89 -20.68 9.42
CA GLY A 537 57.79 -19.99 10.36
C GLY A 537 58.15 -20.75 11.62
N GLN A 538 57.52 -21.88 11.95
CA GLN A 538 57.86 -22.69 13.11
C GLN A 538 58.07 -24.16 12.74
N ARG A 539 59.26 -24.47 12.22
CA ARG A 539 59.85 -25.82 12.30
C ARG A 539 61.33 -25.65 12.66
N LYS A 540 61.79 -26.48 13.61
CA LYS A 540 63.09 -26.54 14.35
C LYS A 540 62.98 -25.81 15.69
N GLN A 541 63.27 -26.39 16.86
CA GLN A 541 64.01 -27.58 17.31
C GLN A 541 63.20 -28.21 18.47
N GLU A 542 63.10 -29.53 18.63
CA GLU A 542 63.87 -30.42 19.54
C GLU A 542 63.02 -31.72 19.55
N GLY A 543 63.47 -32.97 19.62
CA GLY A 543 64.74 -33.62 19.93
C GLY A 543 64.37 -35.05 20.39
N PHE A 544 65.11 -36.05 19.88
CA PHE A 544 65.05 -37.52 20.08
C PHE A 544 64.08 -38.34 19.21
#